data_AF-A0A519V9P4-F1
#
_entry.id   AF-A0A519V9P4-F1
#
_cell.length_a   1.000
_cell.length_b   1.000
_cell.length_c   1.000
_cell.angle_alpha   90.00
_cell.angle_beta   90.00
_cell.angle_gamma   90.00
#
_symmetry.space_group_name_H-M   'P 1'
#
loop_
_entity.id
_entity.type
_entity.pdbx_description
1 polymer ?
#
loop_
_entity_poly.entity_id
_entity_poly.type
_entity_poly.pdbx_seq_one_letter_code
_entity_poly.pdbx_strand_id
1 'polypeptide(L)'
;MKSQLTTGNLESLTSFPPCLEEGEQISITTTTGPLIQTSWGQGNGYNDNLTSMSCSIPSNGKPPTGCVATSIAQVMYYHQYPQAFMTGVIPYMPSTTAVMMANIGAEVNMSYGCDGSGAYSSLTDNAFSHYGYSSANYASYNNNTVRNDIVNGRPVILAGADESSGWWFFNSSGHQWIADGVKETIVYQCRLDWGPVESRGLPPDPGEGFWFEAYGILYFNMNWGWDGNYNDWYAFNTFNVNGSMYDAGLKMITNIHP
;
A
#
# COMPACT_ATOMS: atom_id res chain seq x y z
N MET A 1 13.58 -33.36 -4.15
CA MET A 1 12.34 -32.84 -3.52
C MET A 1 12.74 -31.59 -2.77
N LYS A 2 12.20 -30.43 -3.15
CA LYS A 2 12.55 -29.14 -2.55
C LYS A 2 11.96 -29.08 -1.13
N SER A 3 12.77 -29.15 -0.09
CA SER A 3 12.32 -28.83 1.26
C SER A 3 12.23 -27.31 1.37
N GLN A 4 11.03 -26.77 1.15
CA GLN A 4 10.72 -25.41 1.57
C GLN A 4 10.67 -25.40 3.09
N LEU A 5 11.68 -24.79 3.72
CA LEU A 5 11.58 -24.36 5.11
C LEU A 5 10.84 -23.02 5.13
N THR A 6 9.51 -23.08 5.18
CA THR A 6 8.66 -21.94 5.49
C THR A 6 8.66 -21.72 7.00
N THR A 7 9.59 -20.90 7.50
CA THR A 7 9.51 -20.40 8.88
C THR A 7 8.69 -19.11 8.87
N GLY A 8 7.50 -19.20 9.45
CA GLY A 8 6.67 -18.04 9.77
C GLY A 8 7.22 -17.32 11.00
N ASN A 9 7.19 -16.00 10.96
CA ASN A 9 7.64 -15.05 11.97
C ASN A 9 9.15 -15.11 12.31
N LEU A 10 9.74 -13.91 12.37
CA LEU A 10 11.14 -13.57 12.61
C LEU A 10 11.70 -13.97 14.00
N GLU A 11 11.28 -15.09 14.57
CA GLU A 11 11.89 -15.64 15.77
C GLU A 11 12.63 -16.95 15.42
N SER A 12 13.95 -16.81 15.28
CA SER A 12 14.97 -17.89 15.35
C SER A 12 15.39 -18.64 14.07
N LEU A 13 16.07 -17.93 13.17
CA LEU A 13 17.30 -18.50 12.58
C LEU A 13 18.49 -17.86 13.29
N THR A 14 18.97 -18.47 14.37
CA THR A 14 20.20 -18.02 15.06
C THR A 14 21.46 -18.31 14.25
N SER A 15 21.35 -19.20 13.25
CA SER A 15 22.40 -19.54 12.29
C SER A 15 21.80 -20.26 11.08
N PHE A 16 22.37 -20.08 9.90
CA PHE A 16 22.01 -20.86 8.71
C PHE A 16 22.42 -22.34 8.86
N PRO A 17 21.68 -23.29 8.26
CA PRO A 17 22.12 -24.69 8.17
C PRO A 17 23.39 -24.82 7.30
N PRO A 18 24.12 -25.95 7.35
CA PRO A 18 25.22 -26.20 6.42
C PRO A 18 24.76 -26.12 4.96
N CYS A 19 25.56 -25.48 4.10
CA CYS A 19 25.34 -25.40 2.66
C CYS A 19 26.03 -26.61 2.00
N LEU A 20 25.24 -27.60 1.56
CA LEU A 20 25.75 -28.90 1.12
C LEU A 20 25.47 -29.22 -0.35
N GLU A 21 24.54 -28.50 -0.99
CA GLU A 21 24.15 -28.73 -2.39
C GLU A 21 24.24 -27.42 -3.19
N GLU A 22 25.03 -27.42 -4.27
CA GLU A 22 25.21 -26.25 -5.15
C GLU A 22 23.85 -25.76 -5.66
N GLY A 23 23.57 -24.48 -5.42
CA GLY A 23 22.32 -23.86 -5.84
C GLY A 23 21.11 -24.15 -4.94
N GLU A 24 21.26 -24.90 -3.83
CA GLU A 24 20.25 -25.01 -2.78
C GLU A 24 19.79 -23.60 -2.34
N GLN A 25 18.51 -23.44 -2.01
CA GLN A 25 17.95 -22.14 -1.62
C GLN A 25 17.20 -22.25 -0.30
N ILE A 26 17.39 -21.22 0.52
CA ILE A 26 16.61 -20.96 1.72
C ILE A 26 16.11 -19.52 1.66
N SER A 27 14.93 -19.27 2.22
CA SER A 27 14.33 -17.93 2.20
C SER A 27 13.88 -17.51 3.58
N ILE A 28 14.16 -16.27 3.95
CA ILE A 28 13.66 -15.65 5.18
C ILE A 28 12.57 -14.67 4.77
N THR A 29 11.36 -14.81 5.32
CA THR A 29 10.25 -13.90 5.05
C THR A 29 9.87 -13.11 6.29
N THR A 30 9.86 -11.79 6.15
CA THR A 30 9.42 -10.83 7.16
C THR A 30 8.11 -10.20 6.72
N THR A 31 7.12 -10.14 7.61
CA THR A 31 5.85 -9.46 7.34
C THR A 31 5.53 -8.43 8.42
N THR A 32 5.15 -7.23 8.03
CA THR A 32 4.59 -6.18 8.90
C THR A 32 3.26 -5.72 8.32
N GLY A 33 2.25 -5.52 9.16
CA GLY A 33 0.88 -5.23 8.72
C GLY A 33 0.13 -6.47 8.20
N PRO A 34 -1.05 -6.30 7.59
CA PRO A 34 -1.74 -5.04 7.28
C PRO A 34 -2.01 -4.19 8.54
N LEU A 35 -1.73 -2.89 8.47
CA LEU A 35 -1.88 -1.96 9.59
C LEU A 35 -3.34 -1.51 9.77
N ILE A 36 -4.05 -1.24 8.68
CA ILE A 36 -5.43 -0.73 8.73
C ILE A 36 -6.43 -1.89 8.76
N GLN A 37 -7.52 -1.72 9.52
CA GLN A 37 -8.57 -2.75 9.66
C GLN A 37 -9.81 -2.45 8.79
N THR A 38 -9.93 -1.23 8.29
CA THR A 38 -11.07 -0.80 7.49
C THR A 38 -10.98 -1.37 6.08
N SER A 39 -12.15 -1.67 5.52
CA SER A 39 -12.31 -2.05 4.11
C SER A 39 -13.37 -1.15 3.47
N TRP A 40 -13.21 0.17 3.63
CA TRP A 40 -14.25 1.13 3.21
C TRP A 40 -14.33 1.27 1.69
N GLY A 41 -15.53 1.60 1.22
CA GLY A 41 -15.84 1.94 -0.16
C GLY A 41 -16.19 3.41 -0.33
N GLN A 42 -16.79 3.73 -1.48
CA GLN A 42 -17.10 5.12 -1.87
C GLN A 42 -18.60 5.38 -2.06
N GLY A 43 -19.42 4.32 -2.08
CA GLY A 43 -20.84 4.38 -2.43
C GLY A 43 -21.76 4.53 -1.22
N ASN A 44 -22.96 3.92 -1.31
CA ASN A 44 -24.00 3.96 -0.28
C ASN A 44 -23.45 3.78 1.14
N GLY A 45 -23.91 4.59 2.09
CA GLY A 45 -23.41 4.57 3.47
C GLY A 45 -22.19 5.47 3.68
N TYR A 46 -21.29 5.57 2.70
CA TYR A 46 -20.10 6.44 2.74
C TYR A 46 -20.35 7.81 2.11
N ASN A 47 -21.19 7.87 1.07
CA ASN A 47 -21.55 9.11 0.37
C ASN A 47 -22.86 9.74 0.87
N ASP A 48 -23.43 9.25 1.97
CA ASP A 48 -24.76 9.65 2.44
C ASP A 48 -24.85 11.13 2.89
N ASN A 49 -23.72 11.80 3.12
CA ASN A 49 -23.69 13.24 3.43
C ASN A 49 -23.50 14.14 2.18
N LEU A 50 -23.36 13.56 0.99
CA LEU A 50 -23.22 14.33 -0.26
C LEU A 50 -24.56 14.77 -0.82
N THR A 51 -24.54 15.82 -1.63
CA THR A 51 -25.72 16.28 -2.39
C THR A 51 -26.08 15.27 -3.47
N SER A 52 -27.36 14.94 -3.61
CA SER A 52 -27.83 14.08 -4.69
C SER A 52 -27.63 14.76 -6.06
N MET A 53 -27.17 13.99 -7.04
CA MET A 53 -27.00 14.39 -8.43
C MET A 53 -27.87 13.55 -9.37
N SER A 54 -28.88 12.87 -8.82
CA SER A 54 -29.72 11.90 -9.55
C SER A 54 -28.90 10.79 -10.23
N CYS A 55 -27.81 10.35 -9.59
CA CYS A 55 -26.98 9.28 -10.10
C CYS A 55 -27.74 7.95 -10.14
N SER A 56 -27.56 7.17 -11.21
CA SER A 56 -28.12 5.82 -11.28
C SER A 56 -27.36 4.84 -10.36
N ILE A 57 -26.07 5.09 -10.17
CA ILE A 57 -25.16 4.33 -9.31
C ILE A 57 -24.26 5.35 -8.62
N PRO A 58 -24.02 5.25 -7.30
CA PRO A 58 -24.70 4.41 -6.31
C PRO A 58 -26.23 4.63 -6.23
N SER A 59 -26.96 3.63 -5.72
CA SER A 59 -28.45 3.61 -5.80
C SER A 59 -29.16 4.67 -4.94
N ASN A 60 -28.43 5.36 -4.06
CA ASN A 60 -28.95 6.48 -3.27
C ASN A 60 -28.99 7.82 -4.04
N GLY A 61 -28.66 7.82 -5.33
CA GLY A 61 -28.76 9.03 -6.17
C GLY A 61 -27.64 10.04 -5.95
N LYS A 62 -26.58 9.68 -5.21
CA LYS A 62 -25.47 10.56 -4.83
C LYS A 62 -24.19 10.10 -5.55
N PRO A 63 -23.28 11.02 -5.89
CA PRO A 63 -21.98 10.65 -6.45
C PRO A 63 -21.15 9.85 -5.43
N PRO A 64 -20.18 9.03 -5.85
CA PRO A 64 -19.23 8.41 -4.93
C PRO A 64 -18.37 9.46 -4.20
N THR A 65 -17.82 9.10 -3.04
CA THR A 65 -16.98 10.00 -2.23
C THR A 65 -15.66 10.38 -2.91
N GLY A 66 -15.14 9.52 -3.78
CA GLY A 66 -13.83 9.65 -4.41
C GLY A 66 -12.75 8.86 -3.69
N CYS A 67 -11.82 8.28 -4.46
CA CYS A 67 -10.72 7.46 -3.94
C CYS A 67 -9.83 8.26 -2.98
N VAL A 68 -9.59 9.53 -3.30
CA VAL A 68 -8.79 10.44 -2.47
C VAL A 68 -9.39 10.63 -1.08
N ALA A 69 -10.69 10.94 -1.00
CA ALA A 69 -11.36 11.12 0.28
C ALA A 69 -11.42 9.82 1.08
N THR A 70 -11.67 8.70 0.41
CA THR A 70 -11.76 7.37 1.02
C THR A 70 -10.43 6.93 1.61
N SER A 71 -9.31 7.14 0.91
CA SER A 71 -7.99 6.74 1.41
C SER A 71 -7.58 7.59 2.61
N ILE A 72 -7.76 8.91 2.56
CA ILE A 72 -7.49 9.82 3.68
C ILE A 72 -8.33 9.41 4.90
N ALA A 73 -9.62 9.13 4.68
CA ALA A 73 -10.52 8.80 5.75
C ALA A 73 -10.10 7.51 6.50
N GLN A 74 -9.74 6.46 5.77
CA GLN A 74 -9.28 5.21 6.39
C GLN A 74 -7.97 5.39 7.18
N VAL A 75 -7.02 6.18 6.68
CA VAL A 75 -5.76 6.45 7.41
C VAL A 75 -6.00 7.31 8.66
N MET A 76 -6.84 8.34 8.56
CA MET A 76 -7.24 9.14 9.74
C MET A 76 -7.93 8.28 10.80
N TYR A 77 -8.79 7.35 10.38
CA TYR A 77 -9.44 6.39 11.28
C TYR A 77 -8.43 5.44 11.93
N TYR A 78 -7.42 4.96 11.20
CA TYR A 78 -6.35 4.14 11.77
C TYR A 78 -5.62 4.86 12.92
N HIS A 79 -5.28 6.14 12.74
CA HIS A 79 -4.63 6.94 13.78
C HIS A 79 -5.58 7.40 14.89
N GLN A 80 -6.90 7.22 14.73
CA GLN A 80 -7.93 7.77 15.62
C GLN A 80 -7.74 9.28 15.85
N TYR A 81 -7.31 10.01 14.82
CA TYR A 81 -7.02 11.44 14.92
C TYR A 81 -7.52 12.23 13.69
N PRO A 82 -8.00 13.48 13.87
CA PRO A 82 -8.20 14.16 15.15
C PRO A 82 -9.44 13.62 15.90
N GLN A 83 -9.39 13.62 17.23
CA GLN A 83 -10.41 13.03 18.12
C GLN A 83 -11.83 13.54 17.84
N ALA A 84 -11.97 14.76 17.33
CA ALA A 84 -13.25 15.38 16.99
C ALA A 84 -14.06 14.57 15.95
N PHE A 85 -13.39 13.95 14.97
CA PHE A 85 -14.03 13.07 13.99
C PHE A 85 -14.35 11.69 14.57
N MET A 86 -13.55 11.22 15.53
CA MET A 86 -13.70 9.87 16.12
C MET A 86 -14.81 9.80 17.18
N THR A 87 -15.06 10.90 17.88
CA THR A 87 -16.03 10.96 19.00
C THR A 87 -17.41 11.43 18.57
N GLY A 88 -17.61 11.78 17.30
CA GLY A 88 -18.86 12.37 16.83
C GLY A 88 -19.19 13.72 17.46
N VAL A 89 -18.19 14.43 18.01
CA VAL A 89 -18.34 15.73 18.68
C VAL A 89 -18.54 16.88 17.67
N ILE A 90 -18.59 16.58 16.37
CA ILE A 90 -19.11 17.50 15.37
C ILE A 90 -20.64 17.59 15.57
N PRO A 91 -21.23 18.79 15.82
CA PRO A 91 -22.61 18.94 16.32
C PRO A 91 -23.76 18.43 15.43
N TYR A 92 -23.48 17.75 14.32
CA TYR A 92 -24.48 17.25 13.40
C TYR A 92 -24.01 15.92 12.77
N MET A 93 -24.82 14.88 12.95
CA MET A 93 -25.20 13.86 11.95
C MET A 93 -24.81 12.37 12.18
N PRO A 94 -25.65 11.43 11.71
CA PRO A 94 -25.46 9.98 11.82
C PRO A 94 -24.47 9.46 10.76
N SER A 95 -23.75 8.38 11.10
CA SER A 95 -22.59 7.83 10.37
C SER A 95 -21.43 8.83 10.30
N THR A 96 -20.56 8.82 11.33
CA THR A 96 -19.36 9.67 11.40
C THR A 96 -18.48 9.54 10.15
N THR A 97 -18.47 8.36 9.52
CA THR A 97 -17.72 8.09 8.28
C THR A 97 -18.19 8.90 7.08
N ALA A 98 -19.50 9.01 6.84
CA ALA A 98 -20.00 9.75 5.66
C ALA A 98 -19.76 11.26 5.77
N VAL A 99 -19.93 11.80 6.97
CA VAL A 99 -19.61 13.20 7.27
C VAL A 99 -18.12 13.45 7.08
N MET A 100 -17.27 12.56 7.61
CA MET A 100 -15.83 12.64 7.47
C MET A 100 -15.39 12.62 6.01
N MET A 101 -15.89 11.70 5.20
CA MET A 101 -15.56 11.65 3.77
C MET A 101 -16.05 12.87 3.00
N ALA A 102 -17.22 13.43 3.34
CA ALA A 102 -17.70 14.67 2.74
C ALA A 102 -16.81 15.88 3.10
N ASN A 103 -16.38 16.00 4.36
CA ASN A 103 -15.50 17.08 4.81
C ASN A 103 -14.11 16.98 4.15
N ILE A 104 -13.55 15.77 4.07
CA ILE A 104 -12.29 15.54 3.34
C ILE A 104 -12.47 15.89 1.86
N GLY A 105 -13.59 15.47 1.25
CA GLY A 105 -13.90 15.80 -0.14
C GLY A 105 -13.93 17.31 -0.41
N ALA A 106 -14.51 18.09 0.50
CA ALA A 106 -14.46 19.55 0.43
C ALA A 106 -13.02 20.09 0.54
N GLU A 107 -12.22 19.55 1.46
CA GLU A 107 -10.82 19.96 1.68
C GLU A 107 -9.93 19.73 0.45
N VAL A 108 -10.15 18.61 -0.26
CA VAL A 108 -9.38 18.29 -1.48
C VAL A 108 -9.99 18.86 -2.76
N ASN A 109 -10.96 19.77 -2.66
CA ASN A 109 -11.69 20.36 -3.80
C ASN A 109 -12.23 19.29 -4.76
N MET A 110 -12.87 18.26 -4.21
CA MET A 110 -13.37 17.11 -4.97
C MET A 110 -14.34 17.54 -6.09
N SER A 111 -14.03 17.10 -7.31
CA SER A 111 -14.94 17.20 -8.46
C SER A 111 -15.86 15.99 -8.46
N TYR A 112 -17.07 16.16 -7.92
CA TYR A 112 -18.07 15.10 -7.84
C TYR A 112 -18.77 14.84 -9.18
N GLY A 113 -18.89 13.56 -9.55
CA GLY A 113 -19.60 13.12 -10.75
C GLY A 113 -20.21 11.73 -10.54
N CYS A 114 -21.32 11.43 -11.23
CA CYS A 114 -21.98 10.13 -11.09
C CYS A 114 -21.12 8.97 -11.61
N ASP A 115 -20.28 9.20 -12.60
CA ASP A 115 -19.37 8.20 -13.16
C ASP A 115 -18.03 8.11 -12.40
N GLY A 116 -17.85 8.93 -11.37
CA GLY A 116 -16.63 9.02 -10.58
C GLY A 116 -16.41 10.41 -10.00
N SER A 117 -15.75 10.46 -8.85
CA SER A 117 -15.36 11.70 -8.18
C SER A 117 -13.85 11.76 -8.06
N GLY A 118 -13.26 12.88 -8.50
CA GLY A 118 -11.81 13.03 -8.62
C GLY A 118 -11.25 14.26 -7.92
N ALA A 119 -10.06 14.13 -7.36
CA ALA A 119 -9.26 15.21 -6.82
C ALA A 119 -7.77 14.95 -7.11
N TYR A 120 -6.95 16.00 -7.10
CA TYR A 120 -5.50 15.84 -7.28
C TYR A 120 -4.85 15.28 -6.01
N SER A 121 -4.08 14.19 -6.15
CA SER A 121 -3.34 13.60 -5.03
C SER A 121 -2.31 14.54 -4.38
N SER A 122 -1.90 15.62 -5.08
CA SER A 122 -1.05 16.68 -4.53
C SER A 122 -1.77 17.59 -3.51
N LEU A 123 -3.07 17.38 -3.28
CA LEU A 123 -3.83 18.03 -2.21
C LEU A 123 -3.93 17.16 -0.96
N THR A 124 -3.54 15.87 -1.05
CA THR A 124 -3.71 14.90 0.03
C THR A 124 -2.88 15.26 1.27
N ASP A 125 -1.61 15.69 1.10
CA ASP A 125 -0.76 16.11 2.22
C ASP A 125 -1.24 17.42 2.86
N ASN A 126 -1.70 18.38 2.07
CA ASN A 126 -2.34 19.60 2.57
C ASN A 126 -3.61 19.30 3.36
N ALA A 127 -4.45 18.37 2.90
CA ALA A 127 -5.62 17.93 3.63
C ALA A 127 -5.24 17.24 4.97
N PHE A 128 -4.22 16.39 4.97
CA PHE A 128 -3.68 15.83 6.21
C PHE A 128 -3.19 16.94 7.16
N SER A 129 -2.45 17.92 6.65
CA SER A 129 -1.98 19.07 7.42
C SER A 129 -3.14 19.87 8.03
N HIS A 130 -4.22 20.09 7.28
CA HIS A 130 -5.46 20.70 7.78
C HIS A 130 -6.04 19.94 8.99
N TYR A 131 -6.00 18.60 8.94
CA TYR A 131 -6.48 17.74 10.03
C TYR A 131 -5.44 17.49 11.12
N GLY A 132 -4.32 18.22 11.11
CA GLY A 132 -3.30 18.20 12.17
C GLY A 132 -2.17 17.19 11.97
N TYR A 133 -2.03 16.61 10.78
CA TYR A 133 -0.92 15.74 10.40
C TYR A 133 0.13 16.56 9.62
N SER A 134 0.77 17.52 10.28
CA SER A 134 1.72 18.44 9.61
C SER A 134 2.97 17.76 9.04
N SER A 135 3.21 16.50 9.43
CA SER A 135 4.33 15.68 8.99
C SER A 135 4.10 15.02 7.62
N ALA A 136 2.85 14.96 7.15
CA ALA A 136 2.49 14.31 5.90
C ALA A 136 3.22 14.96 4.71
N ASN A 137 3.68 14.14 3.76
CA ASN A 137 4.51 14.61 2.65
C ASN A 137 4.11 13.97 1.33
N TYR A 138 3.74 14.79 0.34
CA TYR A 138 3.55 14.33 -1.04
C TYR A 138 4.88 14.29 -1.80
N ALA A 139 5.20 13.13 -2.38
CA ALA A 139 6.43 12.90 -3.13
C ALA A 139 6.26 11.95 -4.32
N SER A 140 7.28 11.89 -5.17
CA SER A 140 7.41 10.82 -6.17
C SER A 140 7.62 9.48 -5.49
N TYR A 141 7.05 8.42 -6.07
CA TYR A 141 7.10 7.08 -5.50
C TYR A 141 8.54 6.58 -5.24
N ASN A 142 8.74 6.01 -4.04
CA ASN A 142 9.98 5.36 -3.63
C ASN A 142 9.66 4.17 -2.72
N ASN A 143 9.88 2.96 -3.20
CA ASN A 143 9.52 1.74 -2.48
C ASN A 143 10.22 1.60 -1.11
N ASN A 144 11.46 2.06 -0.97
CA ASN A 144 12.17 2.02 0.31
C ASN A 144 11.50 2.94 1.35
N THR A 145 11.01 4.10 0.91
CA THR A 145 10.28 5.03 1.79
C THR A 145 8.95 4.42 2.22
N VAL A 146 8.21 3.82 1.27
CA VAL A 146 6.95 3.10 1.56
C VAL A 146 7.17 1.99 2.58
N ARG A 147 8.19 1.15 2.34
CA ARG A 147 8.60 0.06 3.24
C ARG A 147 8.90 0.59 4.63
N ASN A 148 9.73 1.62 4.74
CA ASN A 148 10.17 2.16 6.02
C ASN A 148 9.03 2.77 6.83
N ASP A 149 8.09 3.46 6.17
CA ASP A 149 6.93 4.01 6.87
C ASP A 149 6.01 2.93 7.42
N ILE A 150 5.69 1.91 6.62
CA ILE A 150 4.83 0.81 7.05
C ILE A 150 5.49 0.04 8.21
N VAL A 151 6.81 -0.22 8.14
CA VAL A 151 7.56 -0.85 9.24
C VAL A 151 7.52 -0.02 10.52
N ASN A 152 7.41 1.31 10.41
CA ASN A 152 7.24 2.23 11.54
C ASN A 152 5.76 2.46 11.93
N GLY A 153 4.83 1.62 11.47
CA GLY A 153 3.41 1.74 11.83
C GLY A 153 2.71 2.92 11.16
N ARG A 154 3.19 3.39 10.02
CA ARG A 154 2.58 4.48 9.24
C ARG A 154 2.09 3.95 7.89
N PRO A 155 0.77 3.78 7.69
CA PRO A 155 0.23 3.49 6.37
C PRO A 155 0.60 4.60 5.38
N VAL A 156 0.83 4.22 4.14
CA VAL A 156 1.22 5.14 3.06
C VAL A 156 0.10 5.20 2.05
N ILE A 157 -0.24 6.39 1.57
CA ILE A 157 -1.18 6.52 0.45
C ILE A 157 -0.37 6.55 -0.85
N LEU A 158 -0.74 5.71 -1.80
CA LEU A 158 -0.16 5.65 -3.14
C LEU A 158 -1.16 6.21 -4.15
N ALA A 159 -0.65 6.80 -5.23
CA ALA A 159 -1.47 7.23 -6.34
C ALA A 159 -0.75 7.02 -7.67
N GLY A 160 -1.51 6.73 -8.72
CA GLY A 160 -1.00 6.49 -10.07
C GLY A 160 -2.09 6.64 -11.11
N ALA A 161 -1.70 6.65 -12.38
CA ALA A 161 -2.61 6.72 -13.51
C ALA A 161 -2.56 5.44 -14.34
N ASP A 162 -3.69 5.09 -14.96
CA ASP A 162 -3.81 3.89 -15.77
C ASP A 162 -3.03 4.01 -17.10
N GLU A 163 -1.98 3.20 -17.26
CA GLU A 163 -1.19 3.13 -18.50
C GLU A 163 -1.97 2.57 -19.69
N SER A 164 -3.08 1.86 -19.45
CA SER A 164 -3.93 1.30 -20.51
C SER A 164 -4.83 2.35 -21.18
N SER A 165 -4.89 3.57 -20.64
CA SER A 165 -5.67 4.67 -21.21
C SER A 165 -4.95 5.28 -22.43
N GLY A 166 -5.12 4.61 -23.58
CA GLY A 166 -4.67 5.11 -24.88
C GLY A 166 -5.24 6.52 -25.21
N TRP A 167 -4.53 7.21 -26.11
CA TRP A 167 -4.65 8.60 -26.63
C TRP A 167 -6.05 9.17 -27.03
N TRP A 168 -7.18 8.54 -26.67
CA TRP A 168 -8.49 8.76 -27.32
C TRP A 168 -9.60 9.19 -26.35
N PHE A 169 -9.35 9.22 -25.04
CA PHE A 169 -10.33 9.73 -24.07
C PHE A 169 -9.67 10.67 -23.06
N PHE A 170 -10.09 11.93 -23.09
CA PHE A 170 -9.73 12.95 -22.10
C PHE A 170 -10.42 12.65 -20.76
N ASN A 171 -9.92 11.67 -20.01
CA ASN A 171 -10.21 11.48 -18.59
C ASN A 171 -8.98 10.80 -17.98
N SER A 172 -8.23 11.49 -17.13
CA SER A 172 -7.13 10.84 -16.41
C SER A 172 -7.73 9.77 -15.50
N SER A 173 -7.60 8.49 -15.86
CA SER A 173 -8.00 7.35 -15.02
C SER A 173 -6.96 7.18 -13.91
N GLY A 174 -6.87 8.19 -13.05
CA GLY A 174 -6.04 8.19 -11.86
C GLY A 174 -6.74 7.46 -10.72
N HIS A 175 -5.97 6.79 -9.87
CA HIS A 175 -6.48 6.19 -8.65
C HIS A 175 -5.57 6.50 -7.47
N GLN A 176 -6.15 6.49 -6.27
CA GLN A 176 -5.44 6.68 -5.01
C GLN A 176 -5.88 5.58 -4.03
N TRP A 177 -4.91 4.89 -3.43
CA TRP A 177 -5.13 3.74 -2.55
C TRP A 177 -4.15 3.74 -1.39
N ILE A 178 -4.27 2.81 -0.45
CA ILE A 178 -3.41 2.71 0.73
C ILE A 178 -2.50 1.49 0.57
N ALA A 179 -1.23 1.65 0.87
CA ALA A 179 -0.29 0.57 1.17
C ALA A 179 -0.07 0.52 2.69
N ASP A 180 -0.41 -0.59 3.32
CA ASP A 180 -0.43 -0.71 4.78
C ASP A 180 0.23 -1.99 5.30
N GLY A 181 0.86 -2.78 4.43
CA GLY A 181 1.62 -3.96 4.83
C GLY A 181 2.87 -4.12 3.97
N VAL A 182 3.91 -4.72 4.54
CA VAL A 182 5.17 -5.07 3.88
C VAL A 182 5.40 -6.57 4.07
N LYS A 183 5.70 -7.27 2.98
CA LYS A 183 6.14 -8.66 2.99
C LYS A 183 7.42 -8.74 2.17
N GLU A 184 8.52 -8.99 2.87
CA GLU A 184 9.87 -9.03 2.30
C GLU A 184 10.41 -10.45 2.45
N THR A 185 10.81 -11.06 1.33
CA THR A 185 11.45 -12.37 1.30
C THR A 185 12.86 -12.22 0.76
N ILE A 186 13.87 -12.52 1.58
CA ILE A 186 15.27 -12.60 1.15
C ILE A 186 15.58 -14.05 0.84
N VAL A 187 16.04 -14.32 -0.38
CA VAL A 187 16.47 -15.66 -0.81
C VAL A 187 17.98 -15.74 -0.74
N TYR A 188 18.48 -16.73 0.00
CA TYR A 188 19.88 -17.09 0.05
C TYR A 188 20.10 -18.33 -0.81
N GLN A 189 21.21 -18.36 -1.54
CA GLN A 189 21.60 -19.49 -2.36
C GLN A 189 22.93 -20.06 -1.85
N CYS A 190 23.01 -21.39 -1.83
CA CYS A 190 24.20 -22.13 -1.47
C CYS A 190 25.18 -22.12 -2.66
N ARG A 191 26.44 -21.78 -2.38
CA ARG A 191 27.57 -21.95 -3.28
C ARG A 191 28.59 -22.85 -2.62
N LEU A 192 28.82 -24.00 -3.22
CA LEU A 192 29.94 -24.86 -2.90
C LEU A 192 31.19 -24.19 -3.48
N ASP A 193 32.21 -23.95 -2.67
CA ASP A 193 33.45 -23.36 -3.17
C ASP A 193 34.09 -24.29 -4.22
N TRP A 194 33.94 -23.92 -5.50
CA TRP A 194 34.65 -24.49 -6.64
C TRP A 194 35.19 -23.36 -7.52
N GLY A 195 35.87 -22.38 -6.92
CA GLY A 195 36.74 -21.44 -7.63
C GLY A 195 37.99 -22.15 -8.22
N PRO A 196 38.66 -21.57 -9.23
CA PRO A 196 39.78 -22.24 -9.90
C PRO A 196 40.89 -22.57 -8.90
N VAL A 197 41.34 -23.82 -8.96
CA VAL A 197 42.35 -24.51 -8.13
C VAL A 197 43.70 -23.75 -8.01
N GLU A 198 43.87 -22.68 -8.78
CA GLU A 198 45.16 -22.02 -9.06
C GLU A 198 45.62 -21.05 -7.96
N SER A 199 44.76 -20.63 -7.02
CA SER A 199 45.11 -19.58 -6.05
C SER A 199 45.32 -20.03 -4.60
N ARG A 200 45.13 -21.31 -4.26
CA ARG A 200 45.22 -21.78 -2.85
C ARG A 200 45.99 -23.07 -2.58
N GLY A 201 46.51 -23.77 -3.59
CA GLY A 201 47.49 -24.85 -3.39
C GLY A 201 47.04 -26.05 -2.52
N LEU A 202 45.77 -26.14 -2.15
CA LEU A 202 45.14 -27.26 -1.46
C LEU A 202 43.71 -27.42 -2.00
N PRO A 203 43.20 -28.65 -2.22
CA PRO A 203 41.79 -28.86 -2.54
C PRO A 203 40.93 -28.31 -1.40
N PRO A 204 39.81 -27.61 -1.68
CA PRO A 204 38.89 -27.18 -0.65
C PRO A 204 38.41 -28.41 0.15
N ASP A 205 38.27 -28.24 1.47
CA ASP A 205 37.76 -29.30 2.32
C ASP A 205 36.39 -29.76 1.78
N PRO A 206 36.15 -31.08 1.66
CA PRO A 206 34.86 -31.59 1.19
C PRO A 206 33.77 -31.23 2.22
N GLY A 207 33.03 -30.15 1.96
CA GLY A 207 31.88 -29.74 2.77
C GLY A 207 31.72 -28.24 3.05
N GLU A 208 32.59 -27.36 2.56
CA GLU A 208 32.55 -25.92 2.90
C GLU A 208 31.77 -25.06 1.87
N GLY A 209 30.48 -25.32 1.72
CA GLY A 209 29.61 -24.38 1.03
C GLY A 209 29.27 -23.18 1.91
N PHE A 210 29.03 -22.01 1.29
CA PHE A 210 28.52 -20.82 1.98
C PHE A 210 27.22 -20.31 1.36
N TRP A 211 26.39 -19.69 2.21
CA TRP A 211 25.17 -19.00 1.79
C TRP A 211 25.49 -17.55 1.41
N PHE A 212 25.00 -17.10 0.26
CA PHE A 212 25.03 -15.69 -0.13
C PHE A 212 23.62 -15.21 -0.45
N GLU A 213 23.34 -13.92 -0.21
CA GLU A 213 22.08 -13.31 -0.60
C GLU A 213 21.99 -13.26 -2.13
N ALA A 214 21.00 -13.95 -2.69
CA ALA A 214 20.82 -14.06 -4.13
C ALA A 214 19.92 -12.94 -4.66
N TYR A 215 18.72 -12.79 -4.08
CA TYR A 215 17.76 -11.75 -4.44
C TYR A 215 16.70 -11.56 -3.35
N GLY A 216 16.06 -10.39 -3.36
CA GLY A 216 14.93 -10.06 -2.51
C GLY A 216 13.62 -9.97 -3.31
N ILE A 217 12.51 -10.28 -2.65
CA ILE A 217 11.16 -10.09 -3.18
C ILE A 217 10.40 -9.18 -2.20
N LEU A 218 9.75 -8.14 -2.72
CA LEU A 218 9.01 -7.17 -1.92
C LEU A 218 7.56 -7.06 -2.40
N TYR A 219 6.63 -7.27 -1.49
CA TYR A 219 5.20 -7.05 -1.69
C TYR A 219 4.69 -6.00 -0.70
N PHE A 220 3.72 -5.21 -1.15
CA PHE A 220 2.91 -4.36 -0.29
C PHE A 220 1.49 -4.86 -0.22
N ASN A 221 0.91 -4.86 0.98
CA ASN A 221 -0.54 -5.06 1.14
C ASN A 221 -1.25 -3.77 0.74
N MET A 222 -2.26 -3.88 -0.12
CA MET A 222 -2.97 -2.73 -0.68
C MET A 222 -4.44 -2.76 -0.31
N ASN A 223 -4.96 -1.59 0.09
CA ASN A 223 -6.37 -1.33 0.23
C ASN A 223 -6.82 -0.31 -0.81
N TRP A 224 -7.63 -0.76 -1.77
CA TRP A 224 -8.03 0.02 -2.95
C TRP A 224 -9.20 0.97 -2.71
N GLY A 225 -9.84 0.93 -1.53
CA GLY A 225 -11.01 1.75 -1.23
C GLY A 225 -12.28 1.34 -1.98
N TRP A 226 -12.44 0.04 -2.26
CA TRP A 226 -13.58 -0.54 -2.99
C TRP A 226 -14.29 -1.63 -2.18
N ASP A 227 -14.66 -1.33 -0.94
CA ASP A 227 -15.39 -2.27 -0.06
C ASP A 227 -14.62 -3.57 0.23
N GLY A 228 -13.29 -3.49 0.25
CA GLY A 228 -12.40 -4.63 0.41
C GLY A 228 -12.14 -5.44 -0.86
N ASN A 229 -12.82 -5.13 -1.96
CA ASN A 229 -12.57 -5.80 -3.23
C ASN A 229 -11.14 -5.54 -3.70
N TYR A 230 -10.48 -6.62 -4.12
CA TYR A 230 -9.10 -6.64 -4.61
C TYR A 230 -8.04 -6.23 -3.57
N ASN A 231 -8.38 -6.09 -2.29
CA ASN A 231 -7.35 -5.87 -1.28
C ASN A 231 -6.48 -7.13 -1.15
N ASP A 232 -5.17 -7.02 -1.41
CA ASP A 232 -4.23 -8.14 -1.35
C ASP A 232 -2.77 -7.64 -1.34
N TRP A 233 -1.82 -8.57 -1.39
CA TRP A 233 -0.39 -8.35 -1.55
C TRP A 233 -0.02 -8.22 -3.04
N TYR A 234 0.46 -7.04 -3.41
CA TYR A 234 0.93 -6.73 -4.76
C TYR A 234 2.44 -6.51 -4.76
N ALA A 235 3.10 -6.86 -5.87
CA ALA A 235 4.53 -6.59 -6.01
C ALA A 235 4.78 -5.07 -5.93
N PHE A 236 5.88 -4.66 -5.30
CA PHE A 236 6.17 -3.24 -5.06
C PHE A 236 6.28 -2.37 -6.31
N ASN A 237 6.36 -2.96 -7.50
CA ASN A 237 6.54 -2.27 -8.78
C ASN A 237 5.46 -2.63 -9.81
N THR A 238 4.32 -3.18 -9.38
CA THR A 238 3.22 -3.54 -10.27
C THR A 238 1.89 -3.30 -9.58
N PHE A 239 1.16 -2.28 -10.04
CA PHE A 239 -0.10 -1.81 -9.47
C PHE A 239 -1.28 -2.14 -10.39
N ASN A 240 -1.34 -3.41 -10.80
CA ASN A 240 -2.35 -3.94 -11.72
C ASN A 240 -3.55 -4.48 -10.96
N VAL A 241 -4.73 -3.90 -11.15
CA VAL A 241 -5.95 -4.32 -10.47
C VAL A 241 -7.16 -4.16 -11.38
N ASN A 242 -8.04 -5.17 -11.39
CA ASN A 242 -9.28 -5.15 -12.16
C ASN A 242 -9.13 -4.76 -13.66
N GLY A 243 -8.00 -5.13 -14.27
CA GLY A 243 -7.71 -4.81 -15.67
C GLY A 243 -7.09 -3.43 -15.93
N SER A 244 -6.95 -2.58 -14.89
CA SER A 244 -6.24 -1.30 -14.95
C SER A 244 -4.79 -1.45 -14.47
N MET A 245 -3.89 -0.63 -15.01
CA MET A 245 -2.46 -0.63 -14.68
C MET A 245 -2.02 0.73 -14.14
N TYR A 246 -2.10 0.94 -12.83
CA TYR A 246 -1.86 2.26 -12.21
C TYR A 246 -0.35 2.58 -12.03
N ASP A 247 0.48 2.17 -12.97
CA ASP A 247 1.94 2.29 -12.91
C ASP A 247 2.47 3.66 -13.41
N ALA A 248 1.64 4.44 -14.11
CA ALA A 248 2.06 5.73 -14.65
C ALA A 248 2.05 6.84 -13.60
N GLY A 249 3.14 7.63 -13.59
CA GLY A 249 3.22 8.87 -12.83
C GLY A 249 3.13 8.70 -11.31
N LEU A 250 3.54 7.54 -10.78
CA LEU A 250 3.37 7.12 -9.39
C LEU A 250 3.83 8.16 -8.36
N LYS A 251 2.98 8.34 -7.34
CA LYS A 251 3.13 9.25 -6.21
C LYS A 251 2.87 8.54 -4.91
N MET A 252 3.36 9.13 -3.83
CA MET A 252 3.12 8.66 -2.48
C MET A 252 2.86 9.85 -1.54
N ILE A 253 2.05 9.61 -0.52
CA ILE A 253 1.90 10.47 0.64
C ILE A 253 2.37 9.66 1.84
N THR A 254 3.48 10.11 2.42
CA THR A 254 4.21 9.43 3.48
C THR A 254 4.21 10.26 4.75
N ASN A 255 4.79 9.70 5.81
CA ASN A 255 5.00 10.30 7.11
C ASN A 255 3.69 10.81 7.75
N ILE A 256 2.60 10.08 7.50
CA ILE A 256 1.27 10.42 8.02
C ILE A 256 1.22 9.98 9.48
N HIS A 257 1.34 10.94 10.40
CA HIS A 257 1.08 10.74 11.83
C HIS A 257 0.75 12.10 12.48
N PRO A 258 0.00 12.14 13.59
CA PRO A 258 -0.20 13.35 14.39
C PRO A 258 1.09 13.85 15.07
#